data_AF-A0A1Y2H6D0-F1
#
_entry.id   AF-A0A1Y2H6D0-F1
#
_cell.length_a   1.000
_cell.length_b   1.000
_cell.length_c   1.000
_cell.angle_alpha   90.00
_cell.angle_beta   90.00
_cell.angle_gamma   90.00
#
_symmetry.space_group_name_H-M   'P 1'
#
loop_
_entity.id
_entity.type
_entity.pdbx_description
1 polymer ?
#
loop_
_entity_poly.entity_id
_entity_poly.type
_entity_poly.pdbx_seq_one_letter_code
_entity_poly.pdbx_strand_id
1 'polypeptide(L)'
;MATVDGPIHTAVNTATQGFRLQPASSVAARAAASHLLLSRWGLEHMLNDATHARPDFNDAIRAQTKDKVAEANEALMASAHMLTFTPVEKTFLNQPLGSVAEGHAEAMAAMVELEGRWESFGVLLWSLGLIPSAPAHTHRFEMPQLLGATGIVPAKKESIERFLSQAHTLRPEPQLVAELNKAEAWYWRARAQVLLSLKQAIDDPSCDTKDNLTKLPKALKDMAKKIDVSILYATSRGLQDGLIDEAVGDDFGIPDAAQAGQGKPGWKRYADGSETEWATMRLIAENRLAAFGWLMAGRDWDVNRDDISFVNHMSSLWQPAADEQ
;
A
#
# COMPACT_ATOMS: atom_id res chain seq x y z
N MET A 1 -1.34 -25.70 52.66
CA MET A 1 -1.23 -26.44 51.39
C MET A 1 -2.38 -26.00 50.51
N ALA A 2 -2.12 -25.09 49.57
CA ALA A 2 -3.10 -24.61 48.61
C ALA A 2 -2.55 -24.92 47.21
N THR A 3 -3.21 -25.84 46.52
CA THR A 3 -2.94 -26.22 45.13
C THR A 3 -3.51 -25.15 44.23
N VAL A 4 -2.63 -24.42 43.53
CA VAL A 4 -2.99 -23.48 42.46
C VAL A 4 -2.91 -24.25 41.15
N ASP A 5 -4.03 -24.85 40.75
CA ASP A 5 -4.23 -25.34 39.38
C ASP A 5 -4.57 -24.13 38.49
N GLY A 6 -3.52 -23.51 37.94
CA GLY A 6 -3.67 -22.60 36.81
C GLY A 6 -3.78 -23.40 35.51
N PRO A 7 -4.61 -22.98 34.55
CA PRO A 7 -4.61 -23.60 33.24
C PRO A 7 -3.25 -23.36 32.58
N ILE A 8 -2.47 -24.43 32.43
CA ILE A 8 -1.32 -24.44 31.55
C ILE A 8 -1.88 -24.19 30.16
N HIS A 9 -1.68 -22.97 29.65
CA HIS A 9 -1.82 -22.66 28.23
C HIS A 9 -0.96 -23.66 27.49
N THR A 10 -1.62 -24.67 26.93
CA THR A 10 -1.03 -25.68 26.07
C THR A 10 -0.41 -24.93 24.92
N ALA A 11 0.89 -25.17 24.70
CA ALA A 11 1.66 -24.60 23.62
C ALA A 11 0.83 -24.61 22.34
N VAL A 12 0.66 -23.42 21.76
CA VAL A 12 0.00 -23.22 20.48
C VAL A 12 0.74 -24.10 19.48
N ASN A 13 0.07 -25.17 19.04
CA ASN A 13 0.44 -25.88 17.83
C ASN A 13 0.71 -24.82 16.75
N THR A 14 1.93 -24.77 16.25
CA THR A 14 2.31 -24.12 14.99
C THR A 14 1.59 -24.84 13.85
N ALA A 15 0.26 -24.72 13.83
CA ALA A 15 -0.52 -25.00 12.65
C ALA A 15 -0.11 -23.93 11.64
N THR A 16 0.66 -24.35 10.63
CA THR A 16 0.72 -23.70 9.33
C THR A 16 -0.72 -23.40 8.90
N GLN A 17 -1.23 -22.20 9.20
CA GLN A 17 -2.41 -21.70 8.53
C GLN A 17 -2.03 -21.62 7.06
N GLY A 18 -2.56 -22.54 6.26
CA GLY A 18 -2.39 -22.47 4.81
C GLY A 18 -2.95 -21.14 4.34
N PHE A 19 -2.22 -20.44 3.48
CA PHE A 19 -2.71 -19.23 2.83
C PHE A 19 -4.04 -19.55 2.13
N ARG A 20 -5.02 -18.68 2.31
CA ARG A 20 -6.29 -18.74 1.59
C ARG A 20 -6.18 -17.88 0.35
N LEU A 21 -5.47 -18.40 -0.65
CA LEU A 21 -5.26 -17.73 -1.92
C LEU A 21 -6.59 -17.49 -2.66
N GLN A 22 -6.80 -16.26 -3.11
CA GLN A 22 -7.92 -15.92 -3.99
C GLN A 22 -7.77 -16.64 -5.34
N PRO A 23 -8.86 -17.10 -5.97
CA PRO A 23 -8.80 -17.63 -7.33
C PRO A 23 -8.30 -16.58 -8.33
N ALA A 24 -7.53 -16.99 -9.34
CA ALA A 24 -7.01 -16.09 -10.38
C ALA A 24 -8.12 -15.26 -11.06
N SER A 25 -9.30 -15.86 -11.27
CA SER A 25 -10.47 -15.17 -11.83
C SER A 25 -10.99 -14.06 -10.90
N SER A 26 -10.98 -14.26 -9.58
CA SER A 26 -11.35 -13.24 -8.60
C SER A 26 -10.33 -12.11 -8.56
N VAL A 27 -9.03 -12.43 -8.65
CA VAL A 27 -7.95 -11.45 -8.73
C VAL A 27 -8.06 -10.62 -10.02
N ALA A 28 -8.33 -11.25 -11.16
CA ALA A 28 -8.57 -10.56 -12.43
C ALA A 28 -9.82 -9.66 -12.37
N ALA A 29 -10.94 -10.14 -11.83
CA ALA A 29 -12.15 -9.33 -11.66
C ALA A 29 -11.89 -8.10 -10.79
N ARG A 30 -11.13 -8.26 -9.69
CA ARG A 30 -10.73 -7.15 -8.82
C ARG A 30 -9.78 -6.18 -9.53
N ALA A 31 -8.80 -6.68 -10.29
CA ALA A 31 -7.89 -5.86 -11.08
C ALA A 31 -8.63 -5.03 -12.14
N ALA A 32 -9.63 -5.61 -12.83
CA ALA A 32 -10.47 -4.88 -13.76
C ALA A 32 -11.28 -3.78 -13.05
N ALA A 33 -11.82 -4.05 -11.86
CA ALA A 33 -12.56 -3.06 -11.08
C ALA A 33 -11.64 -1.92 -10.64
N SER A 34 -10.44 -2.24 -10.12
CA SER A 34 -9.43 -1.26 -9.76
C SER A 34 -8.99 -0.42 -10.96
N HIS A 35 -8.83 -1.01 -12.15
CA HIS A 35 -8.50 -0.24 -13.36
C HIS A 35 -9.57 0.82 -13.66
N LEU A 36 -10.86 0.46 -13.64
CA LEU A 36 -11.96 1.40 -13.90
C LEU A 36 -12.07 2.46 -12.81
N LEU A 37 -11.95 2.08 -11.54
CA LEU A 37 -11.93 3.02 -10.41
C LEU A 37 -10.78 4.04 -10.55
N LEU A 38 -9.57 3.57 -10.83
CA LEU A 38 -8.39 4.40 -10.96
C LEU A 38 -8.41 5.25 -12.25
N SER A 39 -9.08 4.77 -13.30
CA SER A 39 -9.38 5.58 -14.48
C SER A 39 -10.31 6.73 -14.13
N ARG A 40 -11.38 6.48 -13.35
CA ARG A 40 -12.28 7.52 -12.84
C ARG A 40 -11.56 8.54 -11.97
N TRP A 41 -10.68 8.05 -11.08
CA TRP A 41 -9.81 8.88 -10.24
C TRP A 41 -8.91 9.79 -11.09
N GLY A 42 -8.32 9.26 -12.17
CA GLY A 42 -7.53 10.05 -13.11
C GLY A 42 -8.34 11.15 -13.81
N LEU A 43 -9.59 10.88 -14.17
CA LEU A 43 -10.50 11.88 -14.74
C LEU A 43 -10.82 13.02 -13.76
N GLU A 44 -11.03 12.73 -12.46
CA GLU A 44 -11.19 13.76 -11.43
C GLU A 44 -9.92 14.62 -11.32
N HIS A 45 -8.75 13.99 -11.29
CA HIS A 45 -7.49 14.72 -11.20
C HIS A 45 -7.30 15.66 -12.39
N MET A 46 -7.61 15.20 -13.61
CA MET A 46 -7.54 16.02 -14.82
C MET A 46 -8.47 17.23 -14.76
N LEU A 47 -9.68 17.09 -14.23
CA LEU A 47 -10.61 18.22 -14.07
C LEU A 47 -10.16 19.20 -12.99
N ASN A 48 -9.64 18.68 -11.88
CA ASN A 48 -9.08 19.50 -10.82
C ASN A 48 -7.91 20.35 -11.36
N ASP A 49 -7.00 19.74 -12.12
CA ASP A 49 -5.86 20.44 -12.72
C ASP A 49 -6.30 21.48 -13.76
N ALA A 50 -7.25 21.13 -14.62
CA ALA A 50 -7.82 22.03 -15.61
C ALA A 50 -8.58 23.21 -14.99
N THR A 51 -9.00 23.10 -13.72
CA THR A 51 -9.72 24.15 -13.00
C THR A 51 -8.77 25.01 -12.16
N HIS A 52 -7.82 24.42 -11.42
CA HIS A 52 -7.02 25.14 -10.41
C HIS A 52 -5.53 25.25 -10.72
N ALA A 53 -4.93 24.27 -11.38
CA ALA A 53 -3.48 24.09 -11.33
C ALA A 53 -2.71 24.69 -12.52
N ARG A 54 -3.39 24.96 -13.64
CA ARG A 54 -2.74 25.25 -14.94
C ARG A 54 -3.03 26.68 -15.43
N PRO A 55 -2.20 27.69 -15.05
CA PRO A 55 -2.39 29.08 -15.50
C PRO A 55 -2.18 29.27 -17.01
N ASP A 56 -1.54 28.30 -17.66
CA ASP A 56 -1.30 28.22 -19.11
C ASP A 56 -2.53 27.75 -19.92
N PHE A 57 -3.57 27.24 -19.26
CA PHE A 57 -4.80 26.83 -19.92
C PHE A 57 -5.72 28.03 -20.17
N ASN A 58 -5.87 28.41 -21.44
CA ASN A 58 -6.92 29.34 -21.85
C ASN A 58 -8.32 28.70 -21.73
N ASP A 59 -9.36 29.53 -21.73
CA ASP A 59 -10.74 29.08 -21.50
C ASP A 59 -11.22 28.03 -22.51
N ALA A 60 -10.77 28.12 -23.77
CA ALA A 60 -11.12 27.16 -24.81
C ALA A 60 -10.53 25.76 -24.54
N ILE A 61 -9.27 25.69 -24.08
CA ILE A 61 -8.62 24.42 -23.70
C ILE A 61 -9.30 23.83 -22.46
N ARG A 62 -9.68 24.68 -21.50
CA ARG A 62 -10.42 24.23 -20.30
C ARG A 62 -11.78 23.64 -20.68
N ALA A 63 -12.54 24.33 -21.52
CA ALA A 63 -13.84 23.83 -22.01
C ALA A 63 -13.68 22.50 -22.76
N GLN A 64 -12.74 22.43 -23.71
CA GLN A 64 -12.49 21.20 -24.46
C GLN A 64 -12.05 20.03 -23.55
N THR A 65 -11.25 20.30 -22.52
CA THR A 65 -10.82 19.28 -21.56
C THR A 65 -12.01 18.77 -20.75
N LYS A 66 -12.88 19.67 -20.27
CA LYS A 66 -14.10 19.31 -19.54
C LYS A 66 -15.01 18.42 -20.40
N ASP A 67 -15.25 18.78 -21.65
CA ASP A 67 -16.11 18.02 -22.56
C ASP A 67 -15.55 16.60 -22.81
N LYS A 68 -14.25 16.49 -23.09
CA LYS A 68 -13.59 15.20 -23.32
C LYS A 68 -13.59 14.31 -22.08
N VAL A 69 -13.39 14.90 -20.89
CA VAL A 69 -13.42 14.15 -19.64
C VAL A 69 -14.85 13.70 -19.31
N ALA A 70 -15.86 14.52 -19.59
CA ALA A 70 -17.27 14.14 -19.45
C ALA A 70 -17.61 12.96 -20.37
N GLU A 71 -17.25 13.02 -21.64
CA GLU A 71 -17.44 11.92 -22.60
C GLU A 71 -16.74 10.63 -22.12
N ALA A 72 -15.47 10.74 -21.68
CA ALA A 72 -14.72 9.61 -21.16
C ALA A 72 -15.37 9.00 -19.90
N ASN A 73 -15.90 9.84 -19.01
CA ASN A 73 -16.59 9.41 -17.80
C ASN A 73 -17.91 8.69 -18.13
N GLU A 74 -18.71 9.22 -19.05
CA GLU A 74 -19.94 8.55 -19.49
C GLU A 74 -19.65 7.16 -20.06
N ALA A 75 -18.63 7.05 -20.92
CA ALA A 75 -18.23 5.77 -21.49
C ALA A 75 -17.68 4.79 -20.43
N LEU A 76 -16.93 5.30 -19.45
CA LEU A 76 -16.45 4.53 -18.30
C LEU A 76 -17.61 3.98 -17.45
N MET A 77 -18.57 4.84 -17.10
CA MET A 77 -19.72 4.47 -16.30
C MET A 77 -20.64 3.49 -17.03
N ALA A 78 -20.75 3.62 -18.36
CA ALA A 78 -21.44 2.65 -19.19
C ALA A 78 -20.82 1.24 -19.10
N SER A 79 -19.53 1.10 -18.79
CA SER A 79 -18.85 -0.19 -18.60
C SER A 79 -18.84 -0.67 -17.14
N ALA A 80 -19.01 0.23 -16.16
CA ALA A 80 -18.89 -0.09 -14.74
C ALA A 80 -19.86 -1.19 -14.27
N HIS A 81 -21.09 -1.24 -14.79
CA HIS A 81 -22.08 -2.27 -14.43
C HIS A 81 -21.64 -3.72 -14.68
N MET A 82 -20.58 -3.95 -15.47
CA MET A 82 -20.02 -5.28 -15.74
C MET A 82 -19.20 -5.84 -14.58
N LEU A 83 -18.84 -5.00 -13.60
CA LEU A 83 -17.93 -5.34 -12.53
C LEU A 83 -18.56 -5.17 -11.14
N THR A 84 -17.98 -5.87 -10.17
CA THR A 84 -18.40 -5.77 -8.78
C THR A 84 -17.45 -4.85 -8.01
N PHE A 85 -17.95 -3.67 -7.70
CA PHE A 85 -17.30 -2.69 -6.84
C PHE A 85 -17.71 -2.86 -5.38
N THR A 86 -16.80 -2.52 -4.47
CA THR A 86 -17.09 -2.44 -3.03
C THR A 86 -17.99 -1.23 -2.71
N PRO A 87 -18.56 -1.14 -1.50
CA PRO A 87 -19.35 0.02 -1.10
C PRO A 87 -18.59 1.35 -1.18
N VAL A 88 -17.30 1.36 -0.80
CA VAL A 88 -16.45 2.56 -0.87
C VAL A 88 -16.24 2.96 -2.33
N GLU A 89 -15.87 2.01 -3.18
CA GLU A 89 -15.66 2.22 -4.62
C GLU A 89 -16.94 2.72 -5.32
N LYS A 90 -18.11 2.14 -4.99
CA LYS A 90 -19.40 2.58 -5.53
C LYS A 90 -19.75 3.99 -5.11
N THR A 91 -19.50 4.34 -3.85
CA THR A 91 -19.73 5.69 -3.35
C THR A 91 -18.95 6.70 -4.18
N PHE A 92 -17.65 6.46 -4.40
CA PHE A 92 -16.82 7.33 -5.24
C PHE A 92 -17.28 7.37 -6.70
N LEU A 93 -17.56 6.22 -7.33
CA LEU A 93 -18.01 6.17 -8.73
C LEU A 93 -19.33 6.90 -8.97
N ASN A 94 -20.21 6.94 -7.98
CA ASN A 94 -21.51 7.61 -8.06
C ASN A 94 -21.45 9.12 -7.74
N GLN A 95 -20.30 9.63 -7.28
CA GLN A 95 -20.13 11.07 -7.07
C GLN A 95 -20.16 11.80 -8.43
N PRO A 96 -20.78 13.00 -8.48
CA PRO A 96 -20.75 13.84 -9.67
C PRO A 96 -19.31 14.08 -10.16
N LEU A 97 -19.14 14.06 -11.47
CA LEU A 97 -17.87 14.39 -12.10
C LEU A 97 -17.46 15.83 -11.78
N GLY A 98 -16.25 16.02 -11.27
CA GLY A 98 -15.71 17.32 -10.92
C GLY A 98 -15.99 17.76 -9.49
N SER A 99 -16.59 16.91 -8.64
CA SER A 99 -16.78 17.23 -7.22
C SER A 99 -15.48 17.57 -6.48
N VAL A 100 -14.35 17.00 -6.93
CA VAL A 100 -13.02 17.34 -6.40
C VAL A 100 -12.65 18.78 -6.77
N ALA A 101 -12.84 19.15 -8.04
CA ALA A 101 -12.59 20.49 -8.52
C ALA A 101 -13.52 21.53 -7.88
N GLU A 102 -14.75 21.19 -7.58
CA GLU A 102 -15.68 22.10 -6.88
C GLU A 102 -15.35 22.29 -5.39
N GLY A 103 -14.32 21.60 -4.88
CA GLY A 103 -13.86 21.73 -3.49
C GLY A 103 -14.74 20.98 -2.49
N HIS A 104 -15.49 19.97 -2.92
CA HIS A 104 -16.25 19.13 -1.99
C HIS A 104 -15.26 18.33 -1.12
N ALA A 105 -15.23 18.64 0.18
CA ALA A 105 -14.27 18.06 1.13
C ALA A 105 -14.30 16.53 1.14
N GLU A 106 -15.48 15.92 1.01
CA GLU A 106 -15.66 14.47 0.97
C GLU A 106 -15.03 13.84 -0.29
N ALA A 107 -15.15 14.49 -1.44
CA ALA A 107 -14.55 14.01 -2.69
C ALA A 107 -13.01 14.14 -2.66
N MET A 108 -12.50 15.23 -2.07
CA MET A 108 -11.07 15.40 -1.83
C MET A 108 -10.50 14.33 -0.89
N ALA A 109 -11.19 14.05 0.22
CA ALA A 109 -10.76 13.02 1.15
C ALA A 109 -10.77 11.63 0.49
N ALA A 110 -11.82 11.31 -0.27
CA ALA A 110 -11.91 10.05 -1.02
C ALA A 110 -10.79 9.93 -2.07
N MET A 111 -10.44 11.01 -2.79
CA MET A 111 -9.32 11.01 -3.73
C MET A 111 -7.99 10.66 -3.07
N VAL A 112 -7.69 11.25 -1.91
CA VAL A 112 -6.46 10.99 -1.15
C VAL A 112 -6.44 9.56 -0.61
N GLU A 113 -7.58 9.07 -0.15
CA GLU A 113 -7.70 7.70 0.33
C GLU A 113 -7.42 6.68 -0.80
N LEU A 114 -7.97 6.94 -1.98
CA LEU A 114 -7.86 6.09 -3.16
C LEU A 114 -6.51 6.16 -3.87
N GLU A 115 -5.68 7.18 -3.62
CA GLU A 115 -4.32 7.28 -4.19
C GLU A 115 -3.51 6.00 -3.91
N GLY A 116 -3.66 5.43 -2.71
CA GLY A 116 -2.99 4.18 -2.31
C GLY A 116 -3.39 2.96 -3.16
N ARG A 117 -4.55 2.98 -3.82
CA ARG A 117 -5.05 1.86 -4.62
C ARG A 117 -4.20 1.57 -5.86
N TRP A 118 -3.39 2.52 -6.31
CA TRP A 118 -2.39 2.27 -7.36
C TRP A 118 -1.41 1.17 -6.95
N GLU A 119 -0.98 1.15 -5.68
CA GLU A 119 -0.07 0.12 -5.17
C GLU A 119 -0.77 -1.23 -5.06
N SER A 120 -2.01 -1.26 -4.57
CA SER A 120 -2.79 -2.48 -4.51
C SER A 120 -3.09 -3.05 -5.91
N PHE A 121 -3.39 -2.18 -6.88
CA PHE A 121 -3.59 -2.58 -8.28
C PHE A 121 -2.30 -3.17 -8.88
N GLY A 122 -1.15 -2.57 -8.60
CA GLY A 122 0.15 -3.12 -8.98
C GLY A 122 0.39 -4.52 -8.43
N VAL A 123 0.09 -4.76 -7.15
CA VAL A 123 0.18 -6.10 -6.55
C VAL A 123 -0.72 -7.11 -7.27
N LEU A 124 -1.96 -6.74 -7.60
CA LEU A 124 -2.87 -7.63 -8.34
C LEU A 124 -2.30 -7.98 -9.72
N LEU A 125 -1.85 -6.99 -10.49
CA LEU A 125 -1.29 -7.23 -11.84
C LEU A 125 0.00 -8.04 -11.79
N TRP A 126 0.86 -7.77 -10.80
CA TRP A 126 2.06 -8.55 -10.58
C TRP A 126 1.70 -9.99 -10.23
N SER A 127 0.74 -10.20 -9.33
CA SER A 127 0.30 -11.53 -8.90
C SER A 127 -0.28 -12.36 -10.05
N LEU A 128 -0.91 -11.71 -11.04
CA LEU A 128 -1.42 -12.32 -12.29
C LEU A 128 -0.34 -12.55 -13.35
N GLY A 129 0.91 -12.15 -13.10
CA GLY A 129 2.01 -12.24 -14.06
C GLY A 129 1.93 -11.24 -15.22
N LEU A 130 1.04 -10.24 -15.15
CA LEU A 130 0.83 -9.25 -16.21
C LEU A 130 1.91 -8.18 -16.23
N ILE A 131 2.57 -7.96 -15.10
CA ILE A 131 3.81 -7.18 -15.01
C ILE A 131 4.96 -8.07 -14.52
N PRO A 132 6.17 -7.91 -15.10
CA PRO A 132 7.26 -8.87 -14.94
C PRO A 132 7.86 -8.88 -13.53
N SER A 133 7.89 -7.73 -12.86
CA SER A 133 8.46 -7.56 -11.52
C SER A 133 7.68 -6.49 -10.74
N ALA A 134 7.53 -6.70 -9.44
CA ALA A 134 7.13 -5.64 -8.53
C ALA A 134 8.33 -4.69 -8.36
N PRO A 135 8.13 -3.36 -8.37
CA PRO A 135 9.20 -2.42 -8.07
C PRO A 135 9.60 -2.57 -6.59
N ALA A 136 10.82 -2.14 -6.28
CA ALA A 136 11.30 -2.08 -4.89
C ALA A 136 10.26 -1.39 -3.98
N HIS A 137 10.20 -1.78 -2.71
CA HIS A 137 9.26 -1.19 -1.74
C HIS A 137 9.55 0.28 -1.40
N THR A 138 10.63 0.82 -1.95
CA THR A 138 11.01 2.23 -1.92
C THR A 138 10.48 3.03 -3.12
N HIS A 139 9.87 2.36 -4.11
CA HIS A 139 9.39 2.97 -5.35
C HIS A 139 7.93 2.61 -5.57
N ARG A 140 7.16 3.56 -6.11
CA ARG A 140 5.76 3.32 -6.49
C ARG A 140 5.67 2.49 -7.77
N PHE A 141 4.52 1.88 -8.01
CA PHE A 141 4.21 1.35 -9.33
C PHE A 141 3.98 2.48 -10.34
N GLU A 142 4.50 2.32 -11.55
CA GLU A 142 4.34 3.29 -12.64
C GLU A 142 2.94 3.20 -13.26
N MET A 143 2.13 4.25 -13.11
CA MET A 143 0.73 4.27 -13.58
C MET A 143 0.58 3.89 -15.08
N PRO A 144 1.41 4.40 -16.02
CA PRO A 144 1.28 4.03 -17.43
C PRO A 144 1.51 2.53 -17.67
N GLN A 145 2.42 1.90 -16.93
CA GLN A 145 2.67 0.47 -17.00
C GLN A 145 1.46 -0.32 -16.50
N LEU A 146 0.87 0.10 -15.36
CA LEU A 146 -0.29 -0.57 -14.78
C LEU A 146 -1.51 -0.54 -15.71
N LEU A 147 -1.82 0.64 -16.26
CA LEU A 147 -2.94 0.80 -17.19
C LEU A 147 -2.71 0.03 -18.49
N GLY A 148 -1.48 0.04 -19.01
CA GLY A 148 -1.11 -0.70 -20.22
C GLY A 148 -1.17 -2.22 -20.06
N ALA A 149 -0.88 -2.75 -18.87
CA ALA A 149 -0.76 -4.18 -18.63
C ALA A 149 -2.09 -4.96 -18.71
N THR A 150 -3.24 -4.32 -18.47
CA THR A 150 -4.54 -5.00 -18.57
C THR A 150 -5.07 -5.05 -20.00
N GLY A 151 -4.65 -4.12 -20.87
CA GLY A 151 -5.26 -3.90 -22.18
C GLY A 151 -6.73 -3.46 -22.12
N ILE A 152 -7.25 -3.09 -20.95
CA ILE A 152 -8.59 -2.56 -20.78
C ILE A 152 -8.62 -1.12 -21.31
N VAL A 153 -9.63 -0.85 -22.13
CA VAL A 153 -10.00 0.51 -22.53
C VAL A 153 -11.33 0.80 -21.84
N PRO A 154 -11.38 1.64 -20.79
CA PRO A 154 -12.58 1.85 -19.97
C PRO A 154 -13.86 2.14 -20.76
N ALA A 155 -13.73 2.85 -21.88
CA ALA A 155 -14.83 3.20 -22.78
C ALA A 155 -15.37 2.02 -23.63
N LYS A 156 -14.72 0.85 -23.63
CA LYS A 156 -15.05 -0.30 -24.50
C LYS A 156 -15.29 -1.55 -23.65
N LYS A 157 -16.55 -1.94 -23.52
CA LYS A 157 -17.00 -3.13 -22.76
C LYS A 157 -16.28 -4.40 -23.18
N GLU A 158 -16.06 -4.57 -24.48
CA GLU A 158 -15.44 -5.76 -25.08
C GLU A 158 -13.99 -5.93 -24.62
N SER A 159 -13.31 -4.84 -24.24
CA SER A 159 -11.95 -4.91 -23.70
C SER A 159 -11.92 -5.52 -22.29
N ILE A 160 -12.95 -5.28 -21.48
CA ILE A 160 -13.11 -5.86 -20.15
C ILE A 160 -13.46 -7.34 -20.28
N GLU A 161 -14.40 -7.69 -21.15
CA GLU A 161 -14.76 -9.09 -21.42
C GLU A 161 -13.56 -9.88 -21.92
N ARG A 162 -12.79 -9.31 -22.85
CA ARG A 162 -11.54 -9.91 -23.33
C ARG A 162 -10.55 -10.12 -22.19
N PHE A 163 -10.37 -9.14 -21.32
CA PHE A 163 -9.49 -9.27 -20.16
C PHE A 163 -9.97 -10.38 -19.21
N LEU A 164 -11.25 -10.40 -18.85
CA LEU A 164 -11.80 -11.38 -17.91
C LEU A 164 -11.89 -12.81 -18.46
N SER A 165 -11.99 -12.97 -19.78
CA SER A 165 -12.02 -14.26 -20.46
C SER A 165 -10.64 -14.89 -20.67
N GLN A 166 -9.56 -14.16 -20.41
CA GLN A 166 -8.21 -14.71 -20.47
C GLN A 166 -8.00 -15.75 -19.36
N ALA A 167 -7.24 -16.80 -19.70
CA ALA A 167 -6.81 -17.82 -18.75
C ALA A 167 -5.67 -17.27 -17.86
N HIS A 168 -6.02 -16.39 -16.92
CA HIS A 168 -5.09 -15.85 -15.95
C HIS A 168 -4.53 -16.94 -15.04
N THR A 169 -3.25 -16.84 -14.70
CA THR A 169 -2.60 -17.71 -13.73
C THR A 169 -1.92 -16.86 -12.68
N LEU A 170 -2.01 -17.30 -11.42
CA LEU A 170 -1.28 -16.64 -10.35
C LEU A 170 0.18 -17.07 -10.39
N ARG A 171 1.05 -16.17 -9.97
CA ARG A 171 2.43 -16.52 -9.64
C ARG A 171 2.46 -17.64 -8.59
N PRO A 172 3.46 -18.52 -8.64
CA PRO A 172 3.62 -19.58 -7.66
C PRO A 172 3.64 -19.03 -6.23
N GLU A 173 3.00 -19.75 -5.31
CA GLU A 173 2.90 -19.37 -3.90
C GLU A 173 4.25 -18.95 -3.27
N PRO A 174 5.39 -19.64 -3.50
CA PRO A 174 6.67 -19.19 -2.95
C PRO A 174 7.07 -17.76 -3.37
N GLN A 175 6.74 -17.33 -4.59
CA GLN A 175 7.00 -15.96 -5.04
C GLN A 175 6.07 -14.96 -4.32
N LEU A 176 4.80 -15.32 -4.17
CA LEU A 176 3.82 -14.49 -3.45
C LEU A 176 4.23 -14.31 -1.98
N VAL A 177 4.65 -15.39 -1.32
CA VAL A 177 5.12 -15.37 0.07
C VAL A 177 6.39 -14.53 0.21
N ALA A 178 7.35 -14.66 -0.69
CA ALA A 178 8.57 -13.85 -0.67
C ALA A 178 8.26 -12.35 -0.75
N GLU A 179 7.33 -11.95 -1.62
CA GLU A 179 6.96 -10.53 -1.76
C GLU A 179 6.07 -10.03 -0.63
N LEU A 180 5.18 -10.88 -0.09
CA LEU A 180 4.44 -10.60 1.15
C LEU A 180 5.42 -10.33 2.30
N ASN A 181 6.45 -11.15 2.46
CA ASN A 181 7.44 -10.99 3.53
C ASN A 181 8.20 -9.66 3.44
N LYS A 182 8.48 -9.17 2.23
CA LYS A 182 9.02 -7.81 2.01
C LYS A 182 8.01 -6.74 2.40
N ALA A 183 6.76 -6.88 1.97
CA ALA A 183 5.69 -5.94 2.32
C ALA A 183 5.51 -5.83 3.84
N GLU A 184 5.57 -6.94 4.56
CA GLU A 184 5.53 -6.96 6.03
C GLU A 184 6.73 -6.28 6.67
N ALA A 185 7.94 -6.52 6.16
CA ALA A 185 9.15 -5.88 6.68
C ALA A 185 9.08 -4.35 6.56
N TRP A 186 8.66 -3.86 5.38
CA TRP A 186 8.48 -2.43 5.14
C TRP A 186 7.31 -1.83 5.92
N TYR A 187 6.21 -2.58 6.10
CA TYR A 187 5.11 -2.15 6.95
C TYR A 187 5.55 -2.03 8.40
N TRP A 188 6.28 -3.02 8.93
CA TRP A 188 6.87 -2.96 10.27
C TRP A 188 7.75 -1.72 10.42
N ARG A 189 8.64 -1.46 9.45
CA ARG A 189 9.55 -0.30 9.52
C ARG A 189 8.79 1.02 9.48
N ALA A 190 7.77 1.16 8.63
CA ALA A 190 6.94 2.35 8.58
C ALA A 190 6.23 2.60 9.93
N ARG A 191 5.75 1.55 10.60
CA ARG A 191 5.14 1.66 11.94
C ARG A 191 6.18 1.95 13.03
N ALA A 192 7.40 1.42 12.91
CA ALA A 192 8.50 1.71 13.83
C ALA A 192 8.85 3.21 13.86
N GLN A 193 8.63 3.94 12.75
CA GLN A 193 8.84 5.39 12.71
C GLN A 193 7.97 6.13 13.73
N VAL A 194 6.73 5.69 13.96
CA VAL A 194 5.83 6.29 14.96
C VAL A 194 6.40 6.13 16.37
N LEU A 195 6.98 4.98 16.68
CA LEU A 195 7.64 4.73 17.97
C LEU A 195 8.93 5.53 18.13
N LEU A 196 9.67 5.74 17.03
CA LEU A 196 10.84 6.60 17.02
C LEU A 196 10.48 8.06 17.32
N SER A 197 9.46 8.60 16.65
CA SER A 197 8.93 9.95 16.94
C SER A 197 8.41 10.06 18.38
N LEU A 198 7.76 9.01 18.88
CA LEU A 198 7.32 8.96 20.28
C LEU A 198 8.49 8.99 21.26
N LYS A 199 9.56 8.25 20.98
CA LYS A 199 10.79 8.27 21.78
C LYS A 199 11.36 9.68 21.84
N GLN A 200 11.50 10.35 20.69
CA GLN A 200 12.00 11.72 20.61
C GLN A 200 11.13 12.69 21.45
N ALA A 201 9.81 12.57 21.38
CA ALA A 201 8.91 13.39 22.19
C ALA A 201 9.01 13.12 23.71
N ILE A 202 9.28 11.87 24.12
CA ILE A 202 9.50 11.51 25.54
C ILE A 202 10.82 12.10 26.05
N ASP A 203 11.85 12.08 25.21
CA ASP A 203 13.20 12.52 25.57
C ASP A 203 13.37 14.06 25.46
N ASP A 204 12.49 14.76 24.75
CA ASP A 204 12.50 16.22 24.60
C ASP A 204 11.90 16.95 25.83
N PRO A 205 12.72 17.66 26.63
CA PRO A 205 12.25 18.39 27.81
C PRO A 205 11.41 19.63 27.48
N SER A 206 11.36 20.08 26.23
CA SER A 206 10.61 21.26 25.77
C SER A 206 9.23 20.94 25.22
N CYS A 207 8.86 19.67 25.09
CA CYS A 207 7.58 19.28 24.51
C CYS A 207 6.40 19.66 25.44
N ASP A 208 5.52 20.55 24.98
CA ASP A 208 4.35 21.06 25.72
C ASP A 208 3.28 19.97 26.04
N THR A 209 3.45 18.74 25.56
CA THR A 209 2.51 17.63 25.76
C THR A 209 2.86 16.68 26.93
N LYS A 210 3.70 17.11 27.89
CA LYS A 210 4.12 16.30 29.05
C LYS A 210 2.96 15.62 29.81
N ASP A 211 1.80 16.28 29.94
CA ASP A 211 0.63 15.71 30.60
C ASP A 211 0.01 14.53 29.84
N ASN A 212 0.19 14.45 28.52
CA ASN A 212 -0.24 13.32 27.70
C ASN A 212 0.82 12.21 27.66
N LEU A 213 2.11 12.57 27.67
CA LEU A 213 3.23 11.61 27.69
C LEU A 213 3.32 10.86 29.02
N THR A 214 2.98 11.49 30.14
CA THR A 214 2.94 10.84 31.46
C THR A 214 1.88 9.74 31.53
N LYS A 215 0.74 9.91 30.84
CA LYS A 215 -0.38 8.95 30.77
C LYS A 215 -0.14 7.74 29.87
N LEU A 216 0.95 7.71 29.09
CA LEU A 216 1.22 6.57 28.22
C LEU A 216 1.46 5.28 29.03
N PRO A 217 0.92 4.13 28.58
CA PRO A 217 1.17 2.84 29.22
C PRO A 217 2.68 2.54 29.31
N LYS A 218 3.11 1.98 30.44
CA LYS A 218 4.52 1.64 30.68
C LYS A 218 5.11 0.76 29.56
N ALA A 219 4.36 -0.24 29.11
CA ALA A 219 4.78 -1.12 28.03
C ALA A 219 5.13 -0.35 26.74
N LEU A 220 4.32 0.65 26.37
CA LEU A 220 4.57 1.48 25.18
C LEU A 220 5.80 2.36 25.37
N LYS A 221 6.01 2.95 26.55
CA LYS A 221 7.24 3.69 26.88
C LYS A 221 8.47 2.81 26.80
N ASP A 222 8.39 1.58 27.31
CA ASP A 222 9.48 0.62 27.28
C ASP A 222 9.79 0.16 25.85
N MET A 223 8.77 -0.04 25.01
CA MET A 223 8.94 -0.31 23.57
C MET A 223 9.62 0.86 22.85
N ALA A 224 9.13 2.09 23.04
CA ALA A 224 9.69 3.28 22.41
C ALA A 224 11.17 3.46 22.78
N LYS A 225 11.54 3.30 24.06
CA LYS A 225 12.94 3.41 24.50
C LYS A 225 13.89 2.45 23.79
N LYS A 226 13.42 1.23 23.49
CA LYS A 226 14.19 0.15 22.88
C LYS A 226 14.09 0.10 21.35
N ILE A 227 13.34 1.01 20.72
CA ILE A 227 13.03 0.91 19.29
C ILE A 227 14.27 0.91 18.40
N ASP A 228 15.31 1.69 18.72
CA ASP A 228 16.56 1.74 17.93
C ASP A 228 17.24 0.36 17.86
N VAL A 229 17.24 -0.36 18.98
CA VAL A 229 17.82 -1.72 19.06
C VAL A 229 17.00 -2.68 18.20
N SER A 230 15.66 -2.57 18.24
CA SER A 230 14.78 -3.36 17.38
C SER A 230 14.99 -3.04 15.90
N ILE A 231 15.17 -1.76 15.53
CA ILE A 231 15.45 -1.33 14.15
C ILE A 231 16.79 -1.89 13.69
N LEU A 232 17.83 -1.84 14.52
CA LEU A 232 19.14 -2.43 14.21
C LEU A 232 19.02 -3.93 13.88
N TYR A 233 18.36 -4.71 14.75
CA TYR A 233 18.18 -6.14 14.52
C TYR A 233 17.30 -6.44 13.31
N ALA A 234 16.20 -5.70 13.13
CA ALA A 234 15.33 -5.83 11.97
C ALA A 234 16.06 -5.50 10.67
N THR A 235 16.92 -4.49 10.66
CA THR A 235 17.73 -4.11 9.49
C THR A 235 18.71 -5.22 9.14
N SER A 236 19.47 -5.71 10.12
CA SER A 236 20.42 -6.80 9.91
C SER A 236 19.74 -8.05 9.37
N ARG A 237 18.59 -8.42 9.96
CA ARG A 237 17.82 -9.59 9.52
C ARG A 237 17.19 -9.36 8.14
N GLY A 238 16.60 -8.20 7.93
CA GLY A 238 15.98 -7.81 6.67
C GLY A 238 16.96 -7.88 5.50
N LEU A 239 18.20 -7.43 5.70
CA LEU A 239 19.24 -7.53 4.68
C LEU A 239 19.67 -8.98 4.43
N GLN A 240 19.90 -9.74 5.51
CA GLN A 240 20.32 -11.14 5.42
C GLN A 240 19.28 -12.01 4.67
N ASP A 241 18.00 -11.77 4.93
CA ASP A 241 16.90 -12.54 4.34
C ASP A 241 16.44 -11.97 2.98
N GLY A 242 17.08 -10.91 2.47
CA GLY A 242 16.72 -10.26 1.20
C GLY A 242 15.35 -9.57 1.22
N LEU A 243 14.90 -9.13 2.40
CA LEU A 243 13.64 -8.40 2.58
C LEU A 243 13.77 -6.91 2.27
N ILE A 244 15.00 -6.38 2.35
CA ILE A 244 15.35 -5.00 2.02
C ILE A 244 16.49 -5.01 1.00
N ASP A 245 16.52 -4.00 0.14
CA ASP A 245 17.54 -3.89 -0.91
C ASP A 245 18.88 -3.40 -0.37
N GLU A 246 18.86 -2.52 0.64
CA GLU A 246 20.05 -1.87 1.19
C GLU A 246 19.87 -1.55 2.68
N ALA A 247 20.97 -1.58 3.43
CA ALA A 247 21.03 -1.13 4.81
C ALA A 247 22.00 0.05 4.93
N VAL A 248 21.54 1.15 5.53
CA VAL A 248 22.39 2.33 5.76
C VAL A 248 22.64 2.43 7.26
N GLY A 249 23.84 2.05 7.70
CA GLY A 249 24.16 1.98 9.12
C GLY A 249 23.32 0.93 9.84
N ASP A 250 22.49 1.38 10.77
CA ASP A 250 21.60 0.58 11.63
C ASP A 250 20.13 0.60 11.18
N ASP A 251 19.82 1.12 9.98
CA ASP A 251 18.45 1.31 9.50
C ASP A 251 18.24 0.86 8.04
N PHE A 252 16.97 0.70 7.67
CA PHE A 252 16.52 0.43 6.30
C PHE A 252 16.99 1.56 5.38
N GLY A 253 17.61 1.20 4.25
CA GLY A 253 18.01 2.18 3.24
C GLY A 253 16.81 2.65 2.41
N ILE A 254 16.66 3.98 2.28
CA ILE A 254 15.77 4.59 1.28
C ILE A 254 16.59 5.39 0.27
N PRO A 255 16.13 5.50 -1.00
CA PRO A 255 16.85 6.26 -2.02
C PRO A 255 17.07 7.72 -1.60
N ASP A 256 18.29 8.22 -1.85
CA ASP A 256 18.67 9.61 -1.64
C ASP A 256 19.18 10.22 -2.95
N ALA A 257 18.38 11.12 -3.53
CA ALA A 257 18.72 11.82 -4.75
C ALA A 257 19.94 12.75 -4.57
N ALA A 258 20.18 13.27 -3.35
CA ALA A 258 21.31 14.16 -3.09
C ALA A 258 22.65 13.42 -3.10
N GLN A 259 22.64 12.11 -2.87
CA GLN A 259 23.82 11.25 -2.84
C GLN A 259 23.95 10.38 -4.10
N ALA A 260 23.08 10.58 -5.09
CA ALA A 260 23.15 9.85 -6.36
C ALA A 260 24.43 10.24 -7.12
N GLY A 261 25.37 9.30 -7.22
CA GLY A 261 26.60 9.42 -8.00
C GLY A 261 26.46 8.84 -9.41
N GLN A 262 27.54 8.88 -10.20
CA GLN A 262 27.61 8.33 -11.57
C GLN A 262 27.12 6.87 -11.65
N GLY A 263 25.82 6.69 -11.89
CA GLY A 263 25.17 5.39 -12.09
C GLY A 263 24.88 4.56 -10.84
N LYS A 264 25.03 5.10 -9.61
CA LYS A 264 24.61 4.41 -8.38
C LYS A 264 23.55 5.24 -7.64
N PRO A 265 22.43 4.63 -7.22
CA PRO A 265 21.49 5.31 -6.34
C PRO A 265 22.20 5.68 -5.04
N GLY A 266 22.03 6.92 -4.59
CA GLY A 266 22.37 7.30 -3.23
C GLY A 266 21.39 6.66 -2.27
N TRP A 267 21.83 6.43 -1.04
CA TRP A 267 21.00 5.85 0.01
C TRP A 267 21.17 6.63 1.31
N LYS A 268 20.07 6.81 2.02
CA LYS A 268 20.05 7.35 3.38
C LYS A 268 19.25 6.44 4.31
N ARG A 269 19.41 6.63 5.61
CA ARG A 269 18.57 5.91 6.59
C ARG A 269 17.12 6.31 6.41
N TYR A 270 16.21 5.36 6.60
CA TYR A 270 14.79 5.67 6.68
C TYR A 270 14.52 6.78 7.72
N ALA A 271 15.17 6.71 8.88
CA ALA A 271 15.04 7.72 9.93
C ALA A 271 15.46 9.15 9.52
N ASP A 272 16.28 9.29 8.47
CA ASP A 272 16.73 10.59 7.93
C ASP A 272 15.83 11.08 6.77
N GLY A 273 14.73 10.38 6.51
CA GLY A 273 13.71 10.80 5.55
C GLY A 273 12.95 12.06 5.97
N SER A 274 12.38 12.75 4.99
CA SER A 274 11.41 13.82 5.19
C SER A 274 10.01 13.26 5.46
N GLU A 275 9.10 14.11 5.97
CA GLU A 275 7.70 13.73 6.19
C GLU A 275 7.03 13.20 4.92
N THR A 276 7.31 13.81 3.77
CA THR A 276 6.78 13.36 2.47
C THR A 276 7.33 11.99 2.06
N GLU A 277 8.62 11.72 2.31
CA GLU A 277 9.22 10.42 2.04
C GLU A 277 8.62 9.35 2.97
N TRP A 278 8.48 9.64 4.27
CA TRP A 278 7.85 8.72 5.22
C TRP A 278 6.39 8.45 4.86
N ALA A 279 5.62 9.48 4.49
CA ALA A 279 4.24 9.34 4.04
C ALA A 279 4.15 8.45 2.79
N THR A 280 5.07 8.62 1.85
CA THR A 280 5.15 7.79 0.65
C THR A 280 5.49 6.34 0.96
N MET A 281 6.52 6.10 1.79
CA MET A 281 6.92 4.74 2.19
C MET A 281 5.80 4.03 2.96
N ARG A 282 5.14 4.74 3.86
CA ARG A 282 3.98 4.23 4.59
C ARG A 282 2.84 3.86 3.64
N LEU A 283 2.50 4.73 2.69
CA LEU A 283 1.47 4.48 1.68
C LEU A 283 1.80 3.22 0.88
N ILE A 284 3.04 3.07 0.40
CA ILE A 284 3.47 1.88 -0.35
C ILE A 284 3.33 0.62 0.51
N ALA A 285 3.91 0.63 1.71
CA ALA A 285 3.91 -0.53 2.58
C ALA A 285 2.51 -0.97 3.00
N GLU A 286 1.66 -0.04 3.42
CA GLU A 286 0.28 -0.29 3.84
C GLU A 286 -0.56 -0.87 2.69
N ASN A 287 -0.56 -0.24 1.52
CA ASN A 287 -1.43 -0.64 0.41
C ASN A 287 -0.98 -1.95 -0.26
N ARG A 288 0.33 -2.22 -0.30
CA ARG A 288 0.84 -3.53 -0.75
C ARG A 288 0.49 -4.63 0.23
N LEU A 289 0.68 -4.41 1.54
CA LEU A 289 0.32 -5.39 2.56
C LEU A 289 -1.19 -5.66 2.60
N ALA A 290 -2.02 -4.63 2.47
CA ALA A 290 -3.48 -4.79 2.37
C ALA A 290 -3.87 -5.65 1.16
N ALA A 291 -3.26 -5.41 0.00
CA ALA A 291 -3.50 -6.20 -1.20
C ALA A 291 -3.09 -7.67 -1.03
N PHE A 292 -1.92 -7.93 -0.44
CA PHE A 292 -1.51 -9.29 -0.10
C PHE A 292 -2.40 -9.93 0.96
N GLY A 293 -2.90 -9.17 1.95
CA GLY A 293 -3.86 -9.66 2.94
C GLY A 293 -5.18 -10.10 2.32
N TRP A 294 -5.70 -9.35 1.34
CA TRP A 294 -6.86 -9.75 0.56
C TRP A 294 -6.58 -10.99 -0.31
N LEU A 295 -5.43 -10.98 -1.01
CA LEU A 295 -5.01 -12.03 -1.95
C LEU A 295 -4.73 -13.36 -1.25
N MET A 296 -4.07 -13.35 -0.10
CA MET A 296 -3.48 -14.54 0.53
C MET A 296 -4.16 -14.95 1.84
N ALA A 297 -4.87 -14.04 2.51
CA ALA A 297 -5.56 -14.33 3.78
C ALA A 297 -7.07 -14.10 3.74
N GLY A 298 -7.62 -13.73 2.57
CA GLY A 298 -9.06 -13.51 2.41
C GLY A 298 -9.61 -12.38 3.27
N ARG A 299 -8.77 -11.39 3.61
CA ARG A 299 -9.18 -10.18 4.33
C ARG A 299 -10.07 -9.30 3.45
N ASP A 300 -10.74 -8.33 4.06
CA ASP A 300 -11.52 -7.34 3.31
C ASP A 300 -10.60 -6.48 2.41
N TRP A 301 -11.10 -6.15 1.22
CA TRP A 301 -10.43 -5.26 0.27
C TRP A 301 -10.43 -3.81 0.75
N ASP A 302 -11.47 -3.40 1.49
CA ASP A 302 -11.62 -2.04 2.04
C ASP A 302 -11.22 -1.97 3.51
N VAL A 303 -10.21 -2.75 3.91
CA VAL A 303 -9.67 -2.69 5.27
C VAL A 303 -9.23 -1.26 5.59
N ASN A 304 -9.67 -0.74 6.74
CA ASN A 304 -9.20 0.55 7.22
C ASN A 304 -7.69 0.49 7.43
N ARG A 305 -6.97 1.57 7.12
CA ARG A 305 -5.50 1.65 7.30
C ARG A 305 -5.06 1.35 8.72
N ASP A 306 -5.88 1.71 9.71
CA ASP A 306 -5.60 1.42 11.13
C ASP A 306 -5.79 -0.06 11.51
N ASP A 307 -6.54 -0.82 10.71
CA ASP A 307 -6.82 -2.24 10.90
C ASP A 307 -5.90 -3.16 10.07
N ILE A 308 -5.02 -2.58 9.25
CA ILE A 308 -3.99 -3.35 8.53
C ILE A 308 -3.08 -4.02 9.56
N SER A 309 -2.91 -5.33 9.42
CA SER A 309 -2.09 -6.16 10.31
C SER A 309 -1.16 -7.07 9.50
N PHE A 310 -0.15 -7.65 10.15
CA PHE A 310 0.69 -8.69 9.52
C PHE A 310 -0.18 -9.86 9.07
N VAL A 311 0.06 -10.37 7.87
CA VAL A 311 -0.60 -11.56 7.31
C VAL A 311 -0.07 -12.80 7.99
N ASN A 312 1.24 -12.88 8.17
CA ASN A 312 1.90 -13.88 8.98
C ASN A 312 1.61 -13.62 10.47
N HIS A 313 1.43 -14.68 11.26
CA HIS A 313 1.27 -14.57 12.72
C HIS A 313 2.48 -13.92 13.41
N MET A 314 3.66 -14.12 12.83
CA MET A 314 4.91 -13.50 13.22
C MET A 314 5.47 -12.82 11.98
N SER A 315 5.76 -11.51 12.07
CA SER A 315 6.34 -10.77 10.96
C SER A 315 7.61 -11.46 10.47
N SER A 316 7.80 -11.45 9.15
CA SER A 316 8.97 -12.02 8.46
C SER A 316 10.31 -11.67 9.12
N LEU A 317 10.44 -10.48 9.71
CA LEU A 317 11.65 -10.02 10.41
C LEU A 317 11.97 -10.77 11.71
N TRP A 318 11.01 -11.48 12.28
CA TRP A 318 11.14 -12.15 13.59
C TRP A 318 10.89 -13.65 13.51
N GLN A 319 10.57 -14.17 12.33
CA GLN A 319 10.41 -15.60 12.13
C GLN A 319 11.74 -16.31 12.41
N PRO A 320 11.71 -17.49 13.08
CA PRO A 320 12.91 -18.30 13.21
C PRO A 320 13.42 -18.66 11.81
N ALA A 321 14.75 -18.75 11.66
CA ALA A 321 15.32 -19.26 10.42
C ALA A 321 14.69 -20.63 10.14
N ALA A 322 14.14 -20.81 8.93
CA ALA A 322 13.73 -22.13 8.51
C ALA A 322 14.98 -23.00 8.52
N ASP A 323 15.00 -24.06 9.35
CA ASP A 323 16.07 -25.03 9.31
C ASP A 323 16.17 -25.54 7.87
N GLU A 324 17.34 -25.39 7.25
CA GLU A 324 17.61 -25.95 5.92
C GLU A 324 17.39 -27.47 6.00
N GLN A 325 16.28 -27.94 5.42
CA GLN A 325 16.02 -29.37 5.20
C GLN A 325 16.49 -29.77 3.81
#